data_AF-A0A947RMU5-F1
#
_entry.id   AF-A0A947RMU5-F1
#
_cell.length_a   1.000
_cell.length_b   1.000
_cell.length_c   1.000
_cell.angle_alpha   90.00
_cell.angle_beta   90.00
_cell.angle_gamma   90.00
#
_symmetry.space_group_name_H-M   'P 1'
#
loop_
_entity.id
_entity.type
_entity.pdbx_description
1 polymer ?
#
loop_
_entity_poly.entity_id
_entity_poly.type
_entity_poly.pdbx_seq_one_letter_code
_entity_poly.pdbx_strand_id
1 'polypeptide(L)'
;MKEWIQPLRGASLRCSLILLLMTSLVPLVVTGADNTSLLSTDTGWSLPSGYAQGRLATQTGTLEIRGLGELTFSPADITTLRPDIFLPGHFSVFDVLVHLAETNGFELDYAFDEEMQTHVIRSLSGLSGWWYDAHYQGGGFDKTVVRIDQFPVKDGMSILLYLEDPSRLEAINEHFREQVARLAENEGVVIIPSVTLVSSTATVEFRDVAVSAHDSRTDVFQSGVITTLDVLLSLGDQGVLAELGLDWREEEGDIPIVDGYYVVAIQAEGFTPETTGSCVLTHQISGETIAEYLAPHTHTMSHIHLTADLDVLVSPEAIEWLWICL
;
A
#
# COMPACT_ATOMS: atom_id res chain seq x y z
N MET A 1 47.71 1.49 -25.87
CA MET A 1 48.54 1.46 -27.10
C MET A 1 47.65 0.93 -28.22
N LYS A 2 47.40 1.75 -29.26
CA LYS A 2 46.42 1.63 -30.37
C LYS A 2 44.98 1.94 -29.95
N GLU A 3 44.43 3.15 -30.07
CA GLU A 3 44.26 4.10 -31.20
C GLU A 3 43.52 3.54 -32.44
N TRP A 4 42.73 4.45 -33.07
CA TRP A 4 42.04 4.42 -34.38
C TRP A 4 40.56 3.94 -34.31
N ILE A 5 39.49 4.67 -34.70
CA ILE A 5 39.26 5.73 -35.73
C ILE A 5 37.97 6.54 -35.41
N GLN A 6 37.97 7.87 -35.60
CA GLN A 6 36.81 8.71 -35.98
C GLN A 6 36.95 9.14 -37.47
N PRO A 7 36.02 9.90 -38.08
CA PRO A 7 34.61 9.64 -38.38
C PRO A 7 34.34 9.74 -39.91
N LEU A 8 33.20 9.27 -40.41
CA LEU A 8 32.76 9.56 -41.79
C LEU A 8 31.57 10.51 -41.80
N ARG A 9 31.79 11.68 -42.41
CA ARG A 9 30.79 12.63 -42.89
C ARG A 9 30.23 12.17 -44.24
N GLY A 10 28.96 12.50 -44.45
CA GLY A 10 28.29 12.55 -45.75
C GLY A 10 26.91 11.89 -45.67
N ALA A 11 25.82 12.37 -46.27
CA ALA A 11 25.44 13.62 -46.91
C ALA A 11 23.95 13.44 -47.23
N SER A 12 23.21 14.55 -47.34
CA SER A 12 21.98 14.67 -48.16
C SER A 12 20.80 13.73 -47.83
N LEU A 13 19.73 14.28 -47.23
CA LEU A 13 18.37 13.91 -47.67
C LEU A 13 17.35 15.02 -47.33
N ARG A 14 16.96 15.71 -48.42
CA ARG A 14 15.61 16.17 -48.78
C ARG A 14 14.82 17.00 -47.77
N CYS A 15 14.66 18.28 -48.12
CA CYS A 15 13.50 19.10 -47.80
C CYS A 15 12.22 18.32 -48.12
N SER A 16 11.44 17.99 -47.09
CA SER A 16 10.02 17.70 -47.22
C SER A 16 9.25 18.88 -46.61
N LEU A 17 8.34 19.38 -47.43
CA LEU A 17 7.38 20.44 -47.19
C LEU A 17 6.56 20.13 -45.92
N ILE A 18 6.76 20.87 -44.82
CA ILE A 18 5.88 20.83 -43.65
C ILE A 18 4.68 21.74 -43.95
N LEU A 19 3.54 21.13 -44.24
CA LEU A 19 2.25 21.80 -44.34
C LEU A 19 1.78 22.12 -42.91
N LEU A 20 1.81 23.40 -42.52
CA LEU A 20 1.16 23.87 -41.29
C LEU A 20 -0.35 23.67 -41.42
N LEU A 21 -0.88 22.57 -40.87
CA LEU A 21 -2.28 22.54 -40.44
C LEU A 21 -2.36 23.24 -39.09
N MET A 22 -2.77 24.51 -39.08
CA MET A 22 -3.32 25.13 -37.88
C MET A 22 -4.72 24.56 -37.65
N THR A 23 -4.78 23.37 -37.05
CA THR A 23 -5.99 22.90 -36.37
C THR A 23 -6.15 23.72 -35.10
N SER A 24 -7.23 24.49 -35.05
CA SER A 24 -7.76 25.14 -33.85
C SER A 24 -7.87 24.09 -32.74
N LEU A 25 -6.93 24.12 -31.80
CA LEU A 25 -7.03 23.41 -30.52
C LEU A 25 -8.19 24.06 -29.75
N VAL A 26 -9.38 23.49 -29.89
CA VAL A 26 -10.44 23.70 -28.91
C VAL A 26 -9.96 23.03 -27.63
N PRO A 27 -9.78 23.74 -26.51
CA PRO A 27 -9.48 23.09 -25.25
C PRO A 27 -10.64 22.14 -24.96
N LEU A 28 -10.34 20.83 -24.95
CA LEU A 28 -11.26 19.83 -24.45
C LEU A 28 -11.35 20.10 -22.94
N VAL A 29 -12.39 20.82 -22.52
CA VAL A 29 -12.74 20.92 -21.11
C VAL A 29 -13.32 19.55 -20.74
N VAL A 30 -12.45 18.66 -20.30
CA VAL A 30 -12.85 17.41 -19.65
C VAL A 30 -13.48 17.83 -18.34
N THR A 31 -14.81 17.86 -18.30
CA THR A 31 -15.56 17.92 -17.03
C THR A 31 -15.44 16.54 -16.40
N GLY A 32 -14.27 16.24 -15.83
CA GLY A 32 -14.14 15.14 -14.90
C GLY A 32 -15.09 15.42 -13.74
N ALA A 33 -15.92 14.45 -13.37
CA ALA A 33 -16.56 14.52 -12.07
C ALA A 33 -15.42 14.67 -11.06
N ASP A 34 -15.51 15.68 -10.19
CA ASP A 34 -14.53 15.85 -9.12
C ASP A 34 -14.63 14.59 -8.24
N ASN A 35 -13.71 13.65 -8.43
CA ASN A 35 -13.61 12.42 -7.63
C ASN A 35 -13.01 12.69 -6.24
N THR A 36 -12.85 13.96 -5.89
CA THR A 36 -12.35 14.41 -4.60
C THR A 36 -13.50 14.57 -3.60
N SER A 37 -13.45 13.78 -2.52
CA SER A 37 -14.24 13.99 -1.32
C SER A 37 -13.50 14.93 -0.38
N LEU A 38 -14.16 16.01 0.04
CA LEU A 38 -13.63 16.94 1.04
C LEU A 38 -14.29 16.70 2.40
N LEU A 39 -13.53 16.12 3.32
CA LEU A 39 -13.95 15.85 4.68
C LEU A 39 -13.48 16.98 5.59
N SER A 40 -14.33 17.40 6.52
CA SER A 40 -14.07 18.53 7.41
C SER A 40 -14.96 18.47 8.63
N THR A 41 -14.71 19.34 9.60
CA THR A 41 -15.59 19.51 10.76
C THR A 41 -17.05 19.84 10.40
N ASP A 42 -17.29 20.50 9.26
CA ASP A 42 -18.63 20.88 8.80
C ASP A 42 -19.33 19.77 8.01
N THR A 43 -18.57 18.98 7.25
CA THR A 43 -19.09 17.90 6.38
C THR A 43 -19.09 16.52 7.04
N GLY A 44 -18.34 16.37 8.14
CA GLY A 44 -18.09 15.11 8.82
C GLY A 44 -16.88 14.36 8.25
N TRP A 45 -16.46 13.33 8.99
CA TRP A 45 -15.28 12.51 8.69
C TRP A 45 -15.62 11.13 8.14
N SER A 46 -16.87 10.93 7.70
CA SER A 46 -17.30 9.70 7.04
C SER A 46 -17.23 9.85 5.53
N LEU A 47 -16.68 8.85 4.85
CA LEU A 47 -16.73 8.78 3.39
C LEU A 47 -18.17 8.57 2.90
N PRO A 48 -18.55 9.14 1.73
CA PRO A 48 -19.86 8.88 1.15
C PRO A 48 -20.06 7.39 0.84
N SER A 49 -21.21 6.83 1.25
CA SER A 49 -21.52 5.42 1.01
C SER A 49 -21.59 5.10 -0.49
N GLY A 50 -20.99 3.98 -0.92
CA GLY A 50 -21.04 3.50 -2.31
C GLY A 50 -20.18 4.30 -3.29
N TYR A 51 -19.28 5.13 -2.77
CA TYR A 51 -18.40 5.97 -3.58
C TYR A 51 -17.21 5.20 -4.17
N ALA A 52 -16.59 4.36 -3.35
CA ALA A 52 -15.48 3.50 -3.75
C ALA A 52 -15.94 2.04 -3.82
N GLN A 53 -15.57 1.39 -4.92
CA GLN A 53 -15.69 -0.05 -5.05
C GLN A 53 -14.46 -0.56 -5.80
N GLY A 54 -13.56 -1.21 -5.07
CA GLY A 54 -12.42 -1.89 -5.66
C GLY A 54 -12.86 -3.10 -6.47
N ARG A 55 -12.12 -3.38 -7.54
CA ARG A 55 -12.34 -4.56 -8.36
C ARG A 55 -11.88 -5.81 -7.61
N LEU A 56 -12.60 -6.91 -7.82
CA LEU A 56 -12.11 -8.24 -7.49
C LEU A 56 -10.93 -8.60 -8.39
N ALA A 57 -9.99 -9.37 -7.86
CA ALA A 57 -8.98 -10.01 -8.70
C ALA A 57 -9.68 -11.04 -9.61
N THR A 58 -9.44 -10.95 -10.92
CA THR A 58 -10.02 -11.82 -11.95
C THR A 58 -8.99 -12.38 -12.92
N GLN A 59 -7.80 -11.79 -12.97
CA GLN A 59 -6.71 -12.19 -13.85
C GLN A 59 -5.85 -13.27 -13.19
N THR A 60 -5.32 -14.18 -14.00
CA THR A 60 -4.30 -15.13 -13.54
C THR A 60 -3.10 -14.37 -12.98
N GLY A 61 -2.79 -14.62 -11.71
CA GLY A 61 -1.64 -14.03 -11.04
C GLY A 61 -0.42 -14.95 -11.05
N THR A 62 0.73 -14.39 -10.69
CA THR A 62 2.00 -15.12 -10.54
C THR A 62 2.57 -14.94 -9.15
N LEU A 63 3.20 -16.00 -8.64
CA LEU A 63 3.97 -16.00 -7.41
C LEU A 63 5.30 -16.70 -7.69
N GLU A 64 6.40 -15.96 -7.56
CA GLU A 64 7.75 -16.52 -7.66
C GLU A 64 8.21 -16.99 -6.28
N ILE A 65 8.61 -18.26 -6.15
CA ILE A 65 9.28 -18.77 -4.96
C ILE A 65 10.74 -19.02 -5.30
N ARG A 66 11.66 -18.30 -4.67
CA ARG A 66 13.09 -18.52 -4.90
C ARG A 66 13.47 -19.97 -4.60
N GLY A 67 13.95 -20.67 -5.63
CA GLY A 67 14.35 -22.08 -5.54
C GLY A 67 13.30 -23.08 -6.03
N LEU A 68 12.02 -22.69 -6.14
CA LEU A 68 10.97 -23.53 -6.77
C LEU A 68 10.54 -22.98 -8.15
N GLY A 69 10.73 -21.70 -8.41
CA GLY A 69 10.40 -21.05 -9.68
C GLY A 69 9.11 -20.24 -9.63
N GLU A 70 8.59 -19.89 -10.81
CA GLU A 70 7.35 -19.14 -10.97
C GLU A 70 6.15 -20.10 -11.00
N LEU A 71 5.13 -19.78 -10.21
CA LEU A 71 3.87 -20.50 -10.13
C LEU A 71 2.72 -19.57 -10.52
N THR A 72 1.66 -20.12 -11.10
CA THR A 72 0.47 -19.37 -11.50
C THR A 72 -0.74 -19.79 -10.68
N PHE A 73 -1.63 -18.84 -10.42
CA PHE A 73 -2.89 -19.10 -9.70
C PHE A 73 -4.05 -18.38 -10.36
N SER A 74 -5.24 -18.90 -10.13
CA SER A 74 -6.51 -18.30 -10.57
C SER A 74 -7.23 -17.74 -9.34
N PRO A 75 -7.53 -16.43 -9.28
CA PRO A 75 -8.22 -15.83 -8.14
C PRO A 75 -9.53 -16.51 -7.76
N ALA A 76 -10.26 -17.06 -8.74
CA ALA A 76 -11.53 -17.74 -8.52
C ALA A 76 -11.42 -19.05 -7.71
N ASP A 77 -10.21 -19.61 -7.60
CA ASP A 77 -9.94 -20.87 -6.91
C ASP A 77 -9.40 -20.64 -5.48
N ILE A 78 -9.26 -19.38 -5.05
CA ILE A 78 -8.71 -19.01 -3.75
C ILE A 78 -9.84 -18.61 -2.79
N THR A 79 -9.75 -19.13 -1.57
CA THR A 79 -10.61 -18.73 -0.45
C THR A 79 -9.73 -18.16 0.65
N THR A 80 -10.14 -17.07 1.27
CA THR A 80 -9.36 -16.45 2.35
C THR A 80 -9.34 -17.30 3.62
N LEU A 81 -8.18 -17.36 4.26
CA LEU A 81 -7.97 -17.90 5.60
C LEU A 81 -8.20 -16.85 6.70
N ARG A 82 -8.44 -15.59 6.33
CA ARG A 82 -8.76 -14.47 7.22
C ARG A 82 -10.17 -13.93 6.96
N PRO A 83 -11.24 -14.74 7.13
CA PRO A 83 -12.61 -14.27 6.96
C PRO A 83 -13.03 -13.23 8.01
N ASP A 84 -12.23 -13.04 9.06
CA ASP A 84 -12.32 -11.96 10.03
C ASP A 84 -11.85 -10.60 9.47
N ILE A 85 -10.98 -10.60 8.45
CA ILE A 85 -10.49 -9.40 7.78
C ILE A 85 -11.18 -9.20 6.44
N PHE A 86 -11.20 -10.20 5.58
CA PHE A 86 -11.63 -10.04 4.18
C PHE A 86 -13.09 -10.45 3.96
N LEU A 87 -13.75 -9.73 3.06
CA LEU A 87 -15.04 -10.12 2.51
C LEU A 87 -14.90 -11.25 1.50
N PRO A 88 -15.97 -12.04 1.25
CA PRO A 88 -15.95 -13.08 0.23
C PRO A 88 -15.52 -12.55 -1.14
N GLY A 89 -14.55 -13.23 -1.77
CA GLY A 89 -13.97 -12.82 -3.05
C GLY A 89 -12.67 -12.03 -2.92
N HIS A 90 -12.35 -11.51 -1.73
CA HIS A 90 -11.06 -10.93 -1.40
C HIS A 90 -10.20 -11.93 -0.64
N PHE A 91 -8.88 -11.85 -0.84
CA PHE A 91 -7.90 -12.74 -0.24
C PHE A 91 -6.52 -12.07 -0.23
N SER A 92 -5.64 -12.62 0.60
CA SER A 92 -4.29 -12.12 0.84
C SER A 92 -3.21 -12.86 0.05
N VAL A 93 -1.99 -12.32 0.06
CA VAL A 93 -0.80 -13.01 -0.48
C VAL A 93 -0.58 -14.37 0.20
N PHE A 94 -0.88 -14.50 1.49
CA PHE A 94 -0.76 -15.77 2.20
C PHE A 94 -1.73 -16.83 1.67
N ASP A 95 -2.96 -16.43 1.36
CA ASP A 95 -3.98 -17.34 0.81
C ASP A 95 -3.55 -17.93 -0.54
N VAL A 96 -2.86 -17.13 -1.37
CA VAL A 96 -2.24 -17.59 -2.63
C VAL A 96 -1.19 -18.66 -2.36
N LEU A 97 -0.31 -18.45 -1.39
CA LEU A 97 0.75 -19.40 -1.05
C LEU A 97 0.17 -20.76 -0.62
N VAL A 98 -0.83 -20.74 0.26
CA VAL A 98 -1.47 -21.98 0.74
C VAL A 98 -2.14 -22.72 -0.40
N HIS A 99 -2.92 -22.01 -1.24
CA HIS A 99 -3.56 -22.61 -2.41
C HIS A 99 -2.54 -23.26 -3.36
N LEU A 100 -1.42 -22.60 -3.62
CA LEU A 100 -0.37 -23.12 -4.47
C LEU A 100 0.34 -24.34 -3.87
N ALA A 101 0.56 -24.36 -2.55
CA ALA A 101 1.14 -25.51 -1.86
C ALA A 101 0.28 -26.76 -2.01
N GLU A 102 -1.03 -26.61 -1.79
CA GLU A 102 -2.01 -27.69 -1.93
C GLU A 102 -2.11 -28.20 -3.38
N THR A 103 -2.15 -27.27 -4.34
CA THR A 103 -2.36 -27.62 -5.76
C THR A 103 -1.12 -28.19 -6.43
N ASN A 104 0.08 -27.71 -6.07
CA ASN A 104 1.34 -28.17 -6.66
C ASN A 104 2.06 -29.24 -5.85
N GLY A 105 1.60 -29.53 -4.62
CA GLY A 105 2.09 -30.62 -3.79
C GLY A 105 3.47 -30.39 -3.18
N PHE A 106 3.84 -29.14 -2.91
CA PHE A 106 5.04 -28.83 -2.11
C PHE A 106 4.68 -28.69 -0.63
N GLU A 107 5.64 -29.05 0.24
CA GLU A 107 5.44 -29.03 1.69
C GLU A 107 5.43 -27.58 2.22
N LEU A 108 4.34 -27.20 2.88
CA LEU A 108 4.18 -25.94 3.60
C LEU A 108 3.68 -26.24 5.03
N ASP A 109 4.50 -25.94 6.03
CA ASP A 109 4.11 -25.93 7.44
C ASP A 109 3.89 -24.48 7.87
N TYR A 110 2.69 -24.20 8.36
CA TYR A 110 2.29 -22.88 8.81
C TYR A 110 1.31 -22.98 9.97
N ALA A 111 1.18 -21.90 10.73
CA ALA A 111 0.15 -21.76 11.75
C ALA A 111 -0.24 -20.30 11.90
N PHE A 112 -1.47 -20.06 12.34
CA PHE A 112 -1.84 -18.77 12.91
C PHE A 112 -1.16 -18.60 14.27
N ASP A 113 -0.46 -17.49 14.46
CA ASP A 113 0.19 -17.12 15.70
C ASP A 113 -0.62 -16.01 16.38
N GLU A 114 -1.28 -16.35 17.48
CA GLU A 114 -2.13 -15.42 18.25
C GLU A 114 -1.34 -14.25 18.83
N GLU A 115 -0.05 -14.43 19.14
CA GLU A 115 0.80 -13.35 19.69
C GLU A 115 1.21 -12.35 18.63
N MET A 116 1.12 -12.71 17.34
CA MET A 116 1.42 -11.80 16.21
C MET A 116 0.18 -11.44 15.38
N GLN A 117 -0.95 -12.09 15.64
CA GLN A 117 -2.21 -12.01 14.89
C GLN A 117 -2.04 -12.18 13.37
N THR A 118 -1.19 -13.13 12.98
CA THR A 118 -0.86 -13.42 11.57
C THR A 118 -0.53 -14.89 11.37
N HIS A 119 -0.67 -15.35 10.14
CA HIS A 119 -0.14 -16.64 9.73
C HIS A 119 1.38 -16.59 9.52
N VAL A 120 2.10 -17.50 10.16
CA VAL A 120 3.55 -17.63 10.08
C VAL A 120 3.94 -18.86 9.26
N ILE A 121 4.83 -18.67 8.29
CA ILE A 121 5.47 -19.77 7.55
C ILE A 121 6.55 -20.38 8.43
N ARG A 122 6.28 -21.55 9.02
CA ARG A 122 7.27 -22.29 9.82
C ARG A 122 8.28 -22.98 8.94
N SER A 123 7.80 -23.61 7.87
CA SER A 123 8.64 -24.24 6.86
C SER A 123 7.99 -24.24 5.49
N LEU A 124 8.80 -24.02 4.45
CA LEU A 124 8.45 -24.29 3.07
C LEU A 124 9.57 -25.15 2.47
N SER A 125 9.21 -26.35 2.00
CA SER A 125 10.13 -27.37 1.50
C SER A 125 11.28 -27.70 2.48
N GLY A 126 10.98 -27.78 3.77
CA GLY A 126 11.94 -28.11 4.84
C GLY A 126 12.85 -26.96 5.28
N LEU A 127 12.69 -25.76 4.71
CA LEU A 127 13.46 -24.57 5.07
C LEU A 127 12.59 -23.58 5.85
N SER A 128 13.14 -22.96 6.88
CA SER A 128 12.50 -21.91 7.68
C SER A 128 13.02 -20.53 7.29
N GLY A 129 12.36 -19.46 7.75
CA GLY A 129 12.82 -18.09 7.52
C GLY A 129 12.32 -17.49 6.22
N TRP A 130 11.16 -17.94 5.74
CA TRP A 130 10.54 -17.40 4.53
C TRP A 130 9.84 -16.09 4.80
N TRP A 131 10.04 -15.14 3.91
CA TRP A 131 9.32 -13.88 3.84
C TRP A 131 8.87 -13.61 2.41
N TYR A 132 8.25 -12.46 2.18
CA TYR A 132 7.75 -12.06 0.88
C TYR A 132 8.00 -10.58 0.59
N ASP A 133 8.08 -10.25 -0.69
CA ASP A 133 7.87 -8.91 -1.21
C ASP A 133 6.70 -8.96 -2.21
N ALA A 134 5.98 -7.86 -2.31
CA ALA A 134 4.76 -7.74 -3.09
C ALA A 134 4.63 -6.32 -3.63
N HIS A 135 4.18 -6.17 -4.87
CA HIS A 135 3.78 -4.87 -5.39
C HIS A 135 2.68 -4.98 -6.43
N TYR A 136 1.81 -3.97 -6.50
CA TYR A 136 0.85 -3.86 -7.59
C TYR A 136 1.52 -3.44 -8.89
N GLN A 137 0.77 -3.54 -9.98
CA GLN A 137 1.22 -3.16 -11.31
C GLN A 137 1.72 -1.70 -11.33
N GLY A 138 2.84 -1.44 -12.02
CA GLY A 138 3.47 -0.11 -12.06
C GLY A 138 4.32 0.24 -10.83
N GLY A 139 4.22 -0.54 -9.76
CA GLY A 139 5.15 -0.51 -8.64
C GLY A 139 6.42 -1.32 -8.92
N GLY A 140 7.16 -1.61 -7.86
CA GLY A 140 8.33 -2.48 -7.88
C GLY A 140 8.59 -2.98 -6.48
N PHE A 141 9.45 -3.97 -6.28
CA PHE A 141 9.59 -4.59 -4.96
C PHE A 141 10.16 -3.61 -3.92
N ASP A 142 9.43 -3.43 -2.82
CA ASP A 142 9.92 -2.88 -1.56
C ASP A 142 9.97 -3.98 -0.50
N LYS A 143 10.88 -3.83 0.46
CA LYS A 143 11.04 -4.72 1.60
C LYS A 143 9.92 -4.50 2.60
N THR A 144 8.76 -5.07 2.30
CA THR A 144 7.57 -4.91 3.12
C THR A 144 7.75 -5.49 4.53
N VAL A 145 7.12 -4.84 5.49
CA VAL A 145 6.95 -5.30 6.88
C VAL A 145 5.47 -5.51 7.21
N VAL A 146 4.62 -5.59 6.18
CA VAL A 146 3.20 -5.89 6.32
C VAL A 146 3.01 -7.39 6.57
N ARG A 147 2.00 -7.76 7.36
CA ARG A 147 1.63 -9.16 7.57
C ARG A 147 1.18 -9.78 6.25
N ILE A 148 1.78 -10.90 5.87
CA ILE A 148 1.52 -11.54 4.56
C ILE A 148 0.05 -11.93 4.37
N ASP A 149 -0.65 -12.23 5.46
CA ASP A 149 -2.08 -12.58 5.47
C ASP A 149 -3.02 -11.37 5.58
N GLN A 150 -2.47 -10.15 5.54
CA GLN A 150 -3.21 -8.88 5.49
C GLN A 150 -2.99 -8.12 4.19
N PHE A 151 -2.04 -8.52 3.34
CA PHE A 151 -1.73 -7.85 2.08
C PHE A 151 -2.71 -8.31 0.98
N PRO A 152 -3.66 -7.47 0.54
CA PRO A 152 -4.67 -7.89 -0.43
C PRO A 152 -4.08 -8.13 -1.82
N VAL A 153 -4.60 -9.14 -2.52
CA VAL A 153 -4.20 -9.41 -3.91
C VAL A 153 -5.05 -8.61 -4.88
N LYS A 154 -4.39 -8.01 -5.87
CA LYS A 154 -5.02 -7.34 -7.01
C LYS A 154 -4.53 -7.94 -8.33
N ASP A 155 -5.30 -7.68 -9.38
CA ASP A 155 -4.89 -8.01 -10.75
C ASP A 155 -3.56 -7.31 -11.11
N GLY A 156 -2.69 -8.02 -11.84
CA GLY A 156 -1.40 -7.49 -12.29
C GLY A 156 -0.33 -7.38 -11.19
N MET A 157 -0.63 -7.82 -9.97
CA MET A 157 0.32 -7.87 -8.86
C MET A 157 1.46 -8.86 -9.11
N SER A 158 2.65 -8.53 -8.63
CA SER A 158 3.80 -9.45 -8.58
C SER A 158 4.13 -9.81 -7.13
N ILE A 159 4.32 -11.10 -6.86
CA ILE A 159 4.62 -11.65 -5.53
C ILE A 159 5.92 -12.45 -5.61
N LEU A 160 6.84 -12.19 -4.68
CA LEU A 160 8.12 -12.89 -4.56
C LEU A 160 8.30 -13.43 -3.14
N LEU A 161 8.49 -14.74 -2.99
CA LEU A 161 8.89 -15.38 -1.73
C LEU A 161 10.37 -15.72 -1.72
N TYR A 162 11.03 -15.47 -0.59
CA TYR A 162 12.45 -15.70 -0.41
C TYR A 162 12.82 -16.00 1.05
N LEU A 163 14.01 -16.57 1.26
CA LEU A 163 14.61 -16.69 2.59
C LEU A 163 15.16 -15.33 3.02
N GLU A 164 14.65 -14.81 4.13
CA GLU A 164 15.07 -13.53 4.68
C GLU A 164 16.26 -13.69 5.64
N ASP A 165 17.00 -12.60 5.84
CA ASP A 165 17.93 -12.45 6.93
C ASP A 165 17.25 -12.75 8.28
N PRO A 166 17.77 -13.69 9.08
CA PRO A 166 17.13 -14.07 10.34
C PRO A 166 16.96 -12.92 11.34
N SER A 167 17.86 -11.93 11.33
CA SER A 167 17.75 -10.79 12.24
C SER A 167 16.63 -9.84 11.83
N ARG A 168 16.47 -9.57 10.52
CA ARG A 168 15.33 -8.80 10.00
C ARG A 168 14.02 -9.51 10.27
N LEU A 169 13.95 -10.82 10.01
CA LEU A 169 12.71 -11.57 10.23
C LEU A 169 12.30 -11.60 11.70
N GLU A 170 13.26 -11.78 12.63
CA GLU A 170 12.97 -11.70 14.05
C GLU A 170 12.50 -10.30 14.46
N ALA A 171 13.11 -9.24 13.92
CA ALA A 171 12.66 -7.87 14.17
C ALA A 171 11.23 -7.62 13.68
N ILE A 172 10.83 -8.16 12.53
CA ILE A 172 9.44 -8.09 12.03
C ILE A 172 8.50 -8.82 12.97
N ASN A 173 8.86 -10.02 13.38
CA ASN A 173 8.03 -10.82 14.29
C ASN A 173 7.87 -10.12 15.65
N GLU A 174 8.96 -9.58 16.20
CA GLU A 174 8.91 -8.85 17.46
C GLU A 174 8.05 -7.58 17.32
N HIS A 175 8.20 -6.84 16.24
CA HIS A 175 7.34 -5.70 15.94
C HIS A 175 5.85 -6.08 15.92
N PHE A 176 5.50 -7.24 15.36
CA PHE A 176 4.11 -7.73 15.39
C PHE A 176 3.64 -8.11 16.80
N ARG A 177 4.49 -8.73 17.62
CA ARG A 177 4.18 -9.05 19.02
C ARG A 177 3.95 -7.79 19.84
N GLU A 178 4.78 -6.77 19.66
CA GLU A 178 4.64 -5.48 20.33
C GLU A 178 3.31 -4.80 19.97
N GLN A 179 2.88 -4.86 18.71
CA GLN A 179 1.57 -4.35 18.30
C GLN A 179 0.41 -5.07 19.00
N VAL A 180 0.44 -6.40 19.04
CA VAL A 180 -0.63 -7.20 19.69
C VAL A 180 -0.64 -6.98 21.20
N ALA A 181 0.54 -6.93 21.83
CA ALA A 181 0.69 -6.63 23.25
C ALA A 181 0.11 -5.24 23.58
N ARG A 182 0.45 -4.22 22.80
CA ARG A 182 -0.09 -2.86 22.97
C ARG A 182 -1.61 -2.82 22.79
N LEU A 183 -2.14 -3.52 21.80
CA LEU A 183 -3.59 -3.63 21.59
C LEU A 183 -4.27 -4.24 22.83
N ALA A 184 -3.69 -5.31 23.39
CA ALA A 184 -4.20 -5.96 24.59
C ALA A 184 -4.12 -5.07 25.84
N GLU A 185 -3.01 -4.33 26.01
CA GLU A 185 -2.82 -3.35 27.09
C GLU A 185 -3.84 -2.20 27.03
N ASN A 186 -4.28 -1.84 25.83
CA ASN A 186 -5.30 -0.82 25.58
C ASN A 186 -6.72 -1.40 25.50
N GLU A 187 -6.96 -2.58 26.06
CA GLU A 187 -8.28 -3.23 26.11
C GLU A 187 -8.94 -3.40 24.72
N GLY A 188 -8.12 -3.62 23.69
CA GLY A 188 -8.57 -3.77 22.30
C GLY A 188 -8.75 -2.46 21.54
N VAL A 189 -8.43 -1.31 22.15
CA VAL A 189 -8.44 -0.01 21.46
C VAL A 189 -7.09 0.23 20.78
N VAL A 190 -7.13 0.57 19.49
CA VAL A 190 -5.92 0.96 18.75
C VAL A 190 -5.51 2.35 19.20
N ILE A 191 -4.37 2.44 19.89
CA ILE A 191 -3.75 3.71 20.26
C ILE A 191 -2.35 3.73 19.65
N ILE A 192 -2.07 4.74 18.83
CA ILE A 192 -0.77 4.94 18.19
C ILE A 192 -0.02 6.00 19.01
N PRO A 193 1.07 5.64 19.70
CA PRO A 193 1.84 6.55 20.52
C PRO A 193 2.34 7.82 19.80
N SER A 194 2.75 7.71 18.53
CA SER A 194 3.19 8.87 17.73
C SER A 194 2.67 8.81 16.29
N VAL A 195 1.98 9.86 15.86
CA VAL A 195 1.60 10.07 14.45
C VAL A 195 2.24 11.36 13.99
N THR A 196 3.14 11.28 13.01
CA THR A 196 3.85 12.46 12.50
C THR A 196 3.43 12.75 11.08
N LEU A 197 3.10 14.01 10.76
CA LEU A 197 2.94 14.49 9.39
C LEU A 197 4.14 15.35 9.02
N VAL A 198 4.79 15.02 7.92
CA VAL A 198 6.01 15.67 7.43
C VAL A 198 5.77 16.21 6.03
N SER A 199 6.20 17.44 5.79
CA SER A 199 6.27 18.07 4.48
C SER A 199 7.62 18.78 4.32
N SER A 200 7.86 19.38 3.16
CA SER A 200 9.09 20.15 2.92
C SER A 200 9.23 21.41 3.79
N THR A 201 8.14 21.90 4.39
CA THR A 201 8.11 23.18 5.13
C THR A 201 7.64 23.05 6.57
N ALA A 202 7.05 21.93 6.96
CA ALA A 202 6.47 21.73 8.27
C ALA A 202 6.49 20.27 8.70
N THR A 203 6.62 20.06 10.01
CA THR A 203 6.44 18.79 10.70
C THR A 203 5.50 19.00 11.87
N VAL A 204 4.48 18.16 11.99
CA VAL A 204 3.56 18.16 13.13
C VAL A 204 3.48 16.74 13.70
N GLU A 205 3.44 16.63 15.03
CA GLU A 205 3.35 15.36 15.75
C GLU A 205 2.09 15.35 16.61
N PHE A 206 1.35 14.25 16.54
CA PHE A 206 0.24 13.92 17.42
C PHE A 206 0.64 12.73 18.29
N ARG A 207 0.20 12.72 19.55
CA ARG A 207 0.55 11.67 20.52
C ARG A 207 -0.69 10.96 21.01
N ASP A 208 -0.51 9.67 21.28
CA ASP A 208 -1.55 8.80 21.85
C ASP A 208 -2.85 8.87 21.05
N VAL A 209 -2.74 8.75 19.72
CA VAL A 209 -3.87 8.87 18.80
C VAL A 209 -4.71 7.62 18.91
N ALA A 210 -5.90 7.75 19.50
CA ALA A 210 -6.91 6.71 19.46
C ALA A 210 -7.52 6.61 18.06
N VAL A 211 -7.52 5.42 17.47
CA VAL A 211 -7.97 5.17 16.10
C VAL A 211 -9.22 4.31 16.12
N SER A 212 -10.26 4.74 15.41
CA SER A 212 -11.49 3.97 15.19
C SER A 212 -11.65 3.60 13.72
N ALA A 213 -12.29 2.47 13.46
CA ALA A 213 -12.64 2.08 12.09
C ALA A 213 -13.65 3.07 11.51
N HIS A 214 -13.40 3.57 10.30
CA HIS A 214 -14.36 4.36 9.53
C HIS A 214 -14.98 3.55 8.39
N ASP A 215 -14.66 2.24 8.31
CA ASP A 215 -15.19 1.32 7.31
C ASP A 215 -15.02 1.87 5.88
N SER A 216 -13.86 2.48 5.59
CA SER A 216 -13.59 3.13 4.30
C SER A 216 -13.62 2.16 3.11
N ARG A 217 -13.44 0.85 3.37
CA ARG A 217 -13.38 -0.24 2.38
C ARG A 217 -14.31 -1.40 2.72
N THR A 218 -15.60 -1.12 2.93
CA THR A 218 -16.64 -2.17 3.09
C THR A 218 -16.86 -3.05 1.86
N ASP A 219 -16.16 -2.79 0.76
CA ASP A 219 -16.08 -3.66 -0.41
C ASP A 219 -15.02 -4.76 -0.23
N VAL A 220 -13.91 -4.48 0.48
CA VAL A 220 -12.78 -5.40 0.67
C VAL A 220 -12.80 -6.06 2.05
N PHE A 221 -13.04 -5.27 3.09
CA PHE A 221 -12.86 -5.68 4.47
C PHE A 221 -14.19 -5.86 5.21
N GLN A 222 -14.16 -6.70 6.24
CA GLN A 222 -15.22 -6.77 7.24
C GLN A 222 -15.34 -5.42 7.97
N SER A 223 -16.56 -5.07 8.40
CA SER A 223 -16.78 -3.87 9.21
C SER A 223 -16.00 -3.97 10.53
N GLY A 224 -15.39 -2.86 10.94
CA GLY A 224 -14.53 -2.76 12.12
C GLY A 224 -13.04 -3.00 11.85
N VAL A 225 -12.64 -3.37 10.63
CA VAL A 225 -11.22 -3.43 10.26
C VAL A 225 -10.66 -2.01 10.19
N ILE A 226 -9.62 -1.74 10.97
CA ILE A 226 -8.92 -0.47 11.01
C ILE A 226 -7.78 -0.50 9.99
N THR A 227 -7.65 0.58 9.23
CA THR A 227 -6.66 0.80 8.18
C THR A 227 -5.79 2.01 8.49
N THR A 228 -4.69 2.19 7.76
CA THR A 228 -3.84 3.37 7.92
C THR A 228 -4.59 4.66 7.61
N LEU A 229 -5.53 4.67 6.65
CA LEU A 229 -6.36 5.85 6.37
C LEU A 229 -7.21 6.27 7.58
N ASP A 230 -7.69 5.32 8.39
CA ASP A 230 -8.51 5.60 9.56
C ASP A 230 -7.78 6.45 10.61
N VAL A 231 -6.44 6.49 10.57
CA VAL A 231 -5.64 7.35 11.44
C VAL A 231 -5.88 8.82 11.13
N LEU A 232 -5.87 9.20 9.84
CA LEU A 232 -6.17 10.59 9.44
C LEU A 232 -7.63 10.95 9.71
N LEU A 233 -8.55 10.02 9.45
CA LEU A 233 -9.97 10.23 9.74
C LEU A 233 -10.22 10.41 11.25
N SER A 234 -9.57 9.60 12.09
CA SER A 234 -9.65 9.71 13.55
C SER A 234 -9.05 11.02 14.08
N LEU A 235 -7.96 11.52 13.48
CA LEU A 235 -7.43 12.86 13.78
C LEU A 235 -8.44 13.96 13.41
N GLY A 236 -9.19 13.75 12.33
CA GLY A 236 -10.34 14.58 11.98
C GLY A 236 -11.42 14.57 13.05
N ASP A 237 -11.88 13.39 13.48
CA ASP A 237 -12.88 13.23 14.54
C ASP A 237 -12.47 13.89 15.87
N GLN A 238 -11.17 13.88 16.17
CA GLN A 238 -10.59 14.56 17.34
C GLN A 238 -10.50 16.08 17.20
N GLY A 239 -10.85 16.62 16.02
CA GLY A 239 -10.84 18.05 15.72
C GLY A 239 -9.44 18.65 15.54
N VAL A 240 -8.41 17.82 15.34
CA VAL A 240 -7.04 18.29 15.12
C VAL A 240 -6.70 18.48 13.63
N LEU A 241 -7.47 17.84 12.73
CA LEU A 241 -7.54 18.24 11.32
C LEU A 241 -8.75 19.14 11.10
N ALA A 242 -8.57 20.21 10.35
CA ALA A 242 -9.65 21.07 9.86
C ALA A 242 -10.28 20.50 8.58
N GLU A 243 -9.46 19.89 7.71
CA GLU A 243 -9.86 19.39 6.40
C GLU A 243 -8.97 18.21 5.96
N LEU A 244 -9.56 17.26 5.24
CA LEU A 244 -8.89 16.16 4.55
C LEU A 244 -9.51 15.98 3.16
N GLY A 245 -8.70 16.13 2.12
CA GLY A 245 -9.08 15.84 0.74
C GLY A 245 -8.70 14.41 0.37
N LEU A 246 -9.67 13.63 -0.10
CA LEU A 246 -9.49 12.24 -0.54
C LEU A 246 -9.96 12.07 -1.98
N ASP A 247 -9.10 11.55 -2.84
CA ASP A 247 -9.39 11.27 -4.24
C ASP A 247 -9.44 9.75 -4.47
N TRP A 248 -10.55 9.24 -4.99
CA TRP A 248 -10.64 7.82 -5.37
C TRP A 248 -10.09 7.63 -6.77
N ARG A 249 -9.12 6.72 -6.90
CA ARG A 249 -8.45 6.43 -8.17
C ARG A 249 -8.63 4.98 -8.56
N GLU A 250 -9.30 4.75 -9.68
CA GLU A 250 -9.37 3.43 -10.32
C GLU A 250 -8.07 3.12 -11.08
N GLU A 251 -7.43 4.15 -11.64
CA GLU A 251 -6.20 4.09 -12.43
C GLU A 251 -5.31 5.32 -12.14
N GLU A 252 -4.01 5.19 -12.37
CA GLU A 252 -3.03 6.29 -12.22
C GLU A 252 -2.03 6.25 -13.39
N GLY A 253 -2.16 7.17 -14.34
CA GLY A 253 -1.29 7.20 -15.52
C GLY A 253 -1.38 5.91 -16.34
N ASP A 254 -0.28 5.18 -16.47
CA ASP A 254 -0.22 3.89 -17.18
C ASP A 254 -0.54 2.69 -16.25
N ILE A 255 -0.97 2.94 -15.02
CA ILE A 255 -1.31 1.91 -14.02
C ILE A 255 -2.82 1.68 -14.07
N PRO A 256 -3.29 0.58 -14.70
CA PRO A 256 -4.72 0.37 -14.95
C PRO A 256 -5.51 -0.05 -13.70
N ILE A 257 -4.81 -0.44 -12.63
CA ILE A 257 -5.40 -1.02 -11.43
C ILE A 257 -4.78 -0.39 -10.19
N VAL A 258 -5.46 0.62 -9.68
CA VAL A 258 -5.14 1.29 -8.43
C VAL A 258 -6.18 0.95 -7.38
N ASP A 259 -7.44 1.32 -7.60
CA ASP A 259 -8.58 1.05 -6.69
C ASP A 259 -8.28 1.38 -5.23
N GLY A 260 -7.94 2.64 -4.97
CA GLY A 260 -7.58 3.13 -3.64
C GLY A 260 -7.81 4.62 -3.46
N TYR A 261 -7.86 5.03 -2.19
CA TYR A 261 -7.97 6.44 -1.82
C TYR A 261 -6.60 7.09 -1.70
N TYR A 262 -6.45 8.24 -2.36
CA TYR A 262 -5.27 9.09 -2.29
C TYR A 262 -5.58 10.32 -1.45
N VAL A 263 -4.70 10.61 -0.49
CA VAL A 263 -4.78 11.86 0.25
C VAL A 263 -4.22 12.98 -0.62
N VAL A 264 -5.08 13.92 -0.99
CA VAL A 264 -4.76 15.03 -1.89
C VAL A 264 -4.72 16.39 -1.19
N ALA A 265 -5.20 16.48 0.04
CA ALA A 265 -5.05 17.66 0.88
C ALA A 265 -5.12 17.30 2.36
N ILE A 266 -4.35 17.97 3.19
CA ILE A 266 -4.49 17.94 4.66
C ILE A 266 -4.44 19.38 5.15
N GLN A 267 -5.37 19.75 6.04
CA GLN A 267 -5.30 21.00 6.78
C GLN A 267 -5.28 20.72 8.28
N ALA A 268 -4.19 21.10 8.96
CA ALA A 268 -4.03 21.09 10.40
C ALA A 268 -3.31 22.37 10.87
N GLU A 269 -3.21 22.59 12.18
CA GLU A 269 -2.50 23.75 12.73
C GLU A 269 -1.02 23.74 12.28
N GLY A 270 -0.64 24.71 11.45
CA GLY A 270 0.73 24.83 10.93
C GLY A 270 1.12 23.82 9.86
N PHE A 271 0.18 23.01 9.34
CA PHE A 271 0.44 21.99 8.32
C PHE A 271 -0.68 21.97 7.29
N THR A 272 -0.42 22.50 6.09
CA THR A 272 -1.44 22.64 5.03
C THR A 272 -0.94 22.23 3.65
N PRO A 273 -0.37 21.02 3.47
CA PRO A 273 -0.01 20.57 2.13
C PRO A 273 -1.25 20.19 1.32
N GLU A 274 -1.17 20.48 0.02
CA GLU A 274 -2.16 20.13 -0.99
C GLU A 274 -1.42 19.58 -2.21
N THR A 275 -2.03 18.63 -2.93
CA THR A 275 -1.43 18.02 -4.11
C THR A 275 -1.36 19.04 -5.23
N THR A 276 -0.14 19.51 -5.50
CA THR A 276 0.17 20.30 -6.69
C THR A 276 1.09 19.50 -7.60
N GLY A 277 0.64 19.12 -8.80
CA GLY A 277 1.46 18.36 -9.74
C GLY A 277 1.71 16.93 -9.27
N SER A 278 2.98 16.54 -9.13
CA SER A 278 3.47 15.19 -8.80
C SER A 278 3.63 14.93 -7.29
N CYS A 279 3.02 15.76 -6.43
CA CYS A 279 3.09 15.57 -4.99
C CYS A 279 2.13 14.49 -4.50
N VAL A 280 2.62 13.63 -3.63
CA VAL A 280 1.92 12.46 -3.10
C VAL A 280 2.21 12.29 -1.61
N LEU A 281 1.20 11.87 -0.84
CA LEU A 281 1.37 11.52 0.56
C LEU A 281 1.69 10.04 0.71
N THR A 282 2.87 9.73 1.23
CA THR A 282 3.28 8.38 1.66
C THR A 282 2.95 8.18 3.13
N HIS A 283 2.90 6.92 3.56
CA HIS A 283 2.94 6.55 4.96
C HIS A 283 3.98 5.46 5.24
N GLN A 284 4.42 5.40 6.48
CA GLN A 284 5.31 4.38 7.02
C GLN A 284 4.84 3.99 8.41
N ILE A 285 4.56 2.70 8.59
CA ILE A 285 4.43 2.11 9.92
C ILE A 285 5.83 1.85 10.46
N SER A 286 6.08 2.28 11.70
CA SER A 286 7.39 2.14 12.33
C SER A 286 7.29 1.70 13.79
N GLY A 287 8.43 1.28 14.32
CA GLY A 287 8.65 0.94 15.72
C GLY A 287 10.14 0.80 15.99
N GLU A 288 10.52 0.93 17.26
CA GLU A 288 11.93 0.90 17.69
C GLU A 288 12.66 -0.35 17.19
N THR A 289 12.00 -1.52 17.28
CA THR A 289 12.55 -2.82 16.90
C THR A 289 12.78 -2.99 15.41
N ILE A 290 11.97 -2.34 14.56
CA ILE A 290 12.03 -2.52 13.10
C ILE A 290 12.71 -1.35 12.38
N ALA A 291 12.93 -0.21 13.06
CA ALA A 291 13.42 1.03 12.45
C ALA A 291 14.69 0.86 11.60
N GLU A 292 15.64 0.03 12.03
CA GLU A 292 16.90 -0.21 11.29
C GLU A 292 16.71 -1.04 9.99
N TYR A 293 15.58 -1.74 9.87
CA TYR A 293 15.26 -2.64 8.76
C TYR A 293 14.23 -2.08 7.80
N LEU A 294 13.64 -0.94 8.14
CA LEU A 294 12.77 -0.22 7.23
C LEU A 294 13.60 0.36 6.09
N ALA A 295 13.12 0.20 4.86
CA ALA A 295 13.72 0.90 3.74
C ALA A 295 13.62 2.41 4.01
N PRO A 296 14.68 3.21 3.79
CA PRO A 296 14.53 4.65 3.79
C PRO A 296 13.51 4.99 2.69
N HIS A 297 12.35 5.52 3.04
CA HIS A 297 11.33 5.91 2.07
C HIS A 297 11.75 7.17 1.34
N THR A 298 12.78 7.04 0.49
CA THR A 298 13.17 8.07 -0.46
C THR A 298 12.40 7.94 -1.77
N HIS A 299 11.40 7.06 -1.87
CA HIS A 299 10.75 6.72 -3.14
C HIS A 299 9.23 6.63 -3.04
N THR A 300 8.57 7.19 -4.06
CA THR A 300 7.13 7.21 -4.36
C THR A 300 6.53 5.85 -4.73
N MET A 301 7.15 4.77 -4.28
CA MET A 301 6.73 3.43 -4.67
C MET A 301 5.67 2.88 -3.71
N SER A 302 5.69 3.23 -2.42
CA SER A 302 4.76 2.71 -1.42
C SER A 302 3.28 3.00 -1.74
N HIS A 303 2.95 4.17 -2.30
CA HIS A 303 1.55 4.51 -2.67
C HIS A 303 0.97 3.60 -3.76
N ILE A 304 1.82 3.08 -4.65
CA ILE A 304 1.40 2.12 -5.68
C ILE A 304 1.38 0.70 -5.10
N HIS A 305 2.02 0.45 -3.95
CA HIS A 305 2.12 -0.90 -3.40
C HIS A 305 0.96 -1.24 -2.49
N LEU A 306 0.58 -0.32 -1.61
CA LEU A 306 -0.52 -0.50 -0.67
C LEU A 306 -1.01 0.88 -0.25
N THR A 307 -2.16 1.29 -0.78
CA THR A 307 -2.78 2.56 -0.39
C THR A 307 -3.22 2.50 1.07
N ALA A 308 -3.28 3.65 1.74
CA ALA A 308 -3.53 3.70 3.18
C ALA A 308 -4.88 3.11 3.60
N ASP A 309 -5.87 3.11 2.70
CA ASP A 309 -7.19 2.48 2.89
C ASP A 309 -7.16 0.95 2.77
N LEU A 310 -6.03 0.35 2.38
CA LEU A 310 -5.84 -1.10 2.26
C LEU A 310 -4.80 -1.67 3.22
N ASP A 311 -4.09 -0.81 3.95
CA ASP A 311 -3.06 -1.20 4.91
C ASP A 311 -3.68 -1.40 6.29
N VAL A 312 -3.95 -2.66 6.66
CA VAL A 312 -4.62 -3.02 7.92
C VAL A 312 -3.72 -2.74 9.11
N LEU A 313 -4.28 -2.08 10.14
CA LEU A 313 -3.59 -1.76 11.38
C LEU A 313 -4.00 -2.67 12.54
N VAL A 314 -3.03 -2.99 13.39
CA VAL A 314 -3.26 -3.65 14.69
C VAL A 314 -3.05 -2.64 15.83
N SER A 315 -1.81 -2.26 16.16
CA SER A 315 -1.53 -1.15 17.09
C SER A 315 -0.07 -0.70 17.00
N PRO A 316 0.37 -0.10 15.87
CA PRO A 316 1.76 0.29 15.66
C PRO A 316 2.25 1.33 16.67
N GLU A 317 3.58 1.46 16.81
CA GLU A 317 4.21 2.44 17.71
C GLU A 317 4.20 3.84 17.14
N ALA A 318 4.51 3.92 15.85
CA ALA A 318 4.44 5.17 15.15
C ALA A 318 3.97 4.99 13.71
N ILE A 319 3.31 6.03 13.21
CA ILE A 319 3.06 6.21 11.79
C ILE A 319 3.59 7.56 11.36
N GLU A 320 4.48 7.55 10.37
CA GLU A 320 4.94 8.76 9.71
C GLU A 320 4.21 8.90 8.38
N TRP A 321 3.64 10.07 8.13
CA TRP A 321 3.10 10.47 6.83
C TRP A 321 4.02 11.50 6.22
N LEU A 322 4.52 11.23 5.02
CA LEU A 322 5.47 12.11 4.36
C LEU A 322 4.90 12.60 3.03
N TRP A 323 4.78 13.92 2.92
CA TRP A 323 4.37 14.63 1.72
C TRP A 323 5.59 14.83 0.80
N ILE A 324 5.67 14.02 -0.27
CA ILE A 324 6.79 13.99 -1.20
C ILE A 324 6.35 14.61 -2.54
N CYS A 325 7.16 15.51 -3.08
CA CYS A 325 6.99 16.03 -4.45
C CYS A 325 8.14 15.54 -5.33
N LEU A 326 7.81 14.92 -6.47
CA LEU A 326 8.78 14.43 -7.47
C LEU A 326 9.20 15.52 -8.46
#